data_AF-R0MJE2-F1
#
_entry.id   AF-R0MJE2-F1
#
_cell.length_a   1.000
_cell.length_b   1.000
_cell.length_c   1.000
_cell.angle_alpha   90.00
_cell.angle_beta   90.00
_cell.angle_gamma   90.00
#
_symmetry.space_group_name_H-M   'P 1'
#
loop_
_entity.id
_entity.type
_entity.pdbx_description
1 polymer ?
#
loop_
_entity_poly.entity_id
_entity_poly.type
_entity_poly.pdbx_seq_one_letter_code
_entity_poly.pdbx_strand_id
1 'polypeptide(L)'
;MSDDELIDYKEDQTKKTRRTRKAKSSAQFKDFLLRDELNEVLKDLAFEHPSEVQQMAIPKAILGQDILCQAKSGTGKTAVFVLSTLQQLRVVEKETCVIVLVHTKEMADQVKEEYKRFCKKLEGVTVEAVYGGVPFEEDLKRLSVSSPTVLVGTPWKNARSCKEKGA
;
A
#
# COMPACT_ATOMS: atom_id res chain seq x y z
N MET A 1 61.65 41.37 -22.10
CA MET A 1 61.79 41.17 -23.55
C MET A 1 62.57 39.87 -23.70
N SER A 2 62.04 38.72 -24.07
CA SER A 2 60.73 38.26 -24.54
C SER A 2 60.83 36.73 -24.39
N ASP A 3 60.14 36.16 -23.40
CA ASP A 3 58.99 35.25 -23.57
C ASP A 3 58.79 34.74 -25.00
N ASP A 4 59.15 33.47 -25.22
CA ASP A 4 58.50 32.53 -26.16
C ASP A 4 59.11 31.14 -25.96
N GLU A 5 58.57 30.38 -25.00
CA GLU A 5 58.68 28.91 -25.03
C GLU A 5 57.27 28.33 -25.07
N LEU A 6 56.91 27.83 -26.25
CA LEU A 6 55.65 27.20 -26.61
C LEU A 6 55.48 25.90 -25.81
N ILE A 7 54.57 25.87 -24.84
CA ILE A 7 54.17 24.64 -24.15
C ILE A 7 52.87 24.11 -24.77
N ASP A 8 53.00 22.94 -25.38
CA ASP A 8 51.99 22.14 -26.06
C ASP A 8 50.83 21.74 -25.11
N TYR A 9 49.60 22.06 -25.51
CA TYR A 9 48.37 21.71 -24.80
C TYR A 9 48.05 20.23 -25.00
N LYS A 10 48.27 19.41 -23.97
CA LYS A 10 47.64 18.09 -23.85
C LYS A 10 46.42 18.18 -22.93
N GLU A 11 45.23 18.12 -23.54
CA GLU A 11 44.00 17.77 -22.86
C GLU A 11 44.15 16.38 -22.23
N ASP A 12 43.99 16.29 -20.90
CA ASP A 12 43.74 15.00 -20.27
C ASP A 12 42.61 15.11 -19.24
N GLN A 13 41.45 14.63 -19.66
CA GLN A 13 40.22 14.49 -18.89
C GLN A 13 40.39 13.39 -17.84
N THR A 14 40.99 13.72 -16.70
CA THR A 14 40.95 12.85 -15.52
C THR A 14 39.74 13.20 -14.64
N LYS A 15 38.67 12.43 -14.87
CA LYS A 15 37.40 12.33 -14.15
C LYS A 15 37.55 12.57 -12.62
N LYS A 16 37.15 13.75 -12.15
CA LYS A 16 36.89 14.00 -10.72
C LYS A 16 35.76 13.10 -10.24
N THR A 17 36.12 12.13 -9.41
CA THR A 17 35.21 11.28 -8.63
C THR A 17 34.30 12.15 -7.75
N ARG A 18 33.08 12.44 -8.22
CA ARG A 18 31.99 12.88 -7.35
C ARG A 18 31.61 11.69 -6.45
N ARG A 19 32.23 11.60 -5.29
CA ARG A 19 31.75 10.77 -4.17
C ARG A 19 30.38 11.30 -3.74
N THR A 20 29.30 10.75 -4.30
CA THR A 20 27.99 10.85 -3.68
C THR A 20 28.00 9.93 -2.47
N ARG A 21 28.09 10.51 -1.27
CA ARG A 21 27.84 9.79 -0.01
C ARG A 21 26.36 9.41 0.02
N LYS A 22 25.99 8.28 -0.60
CA LYS A 22 24.67 7.68 -0.43
C LYS A 22 24.69 6.91 0.89
N ALA A 23 24.34 7.59 1.99
CA ALA A 23 24.00 6.92 3.24
C ALA A 23 22.75 6.08 2.98
N LYS A 24 22.94 4.80 2.67
CA LYS A 24 21.87 3.84 2.44
C LYS A 24 21.44 3.34 3.83
N SER A 25 20.69 4.14 4.59
CA SER A 25 19.92 3.57 5.70
C SER A 25 18.87 2.67 5.05
N SER A 26 19.09 1.37 5.07
CA SER A 26 18.11 0.39 4.61
C SER A 26 16.96 0.38 5.61
N ALA A 27 16.00 1.30 5.45
CA ALA A 27 14.78 1.28 6.24
C ALA A 27 14.19 -0.13 6.20
N GLN A 28 13.71 -0.62 7.34
CA GLN A 28 13.03 -1.89 7.48
C GLN A 28 11.56 -1.64 7.83
N PHE A 29 10.70 -2.61 7.54
CA PHE A 29 9.28 -2.51 7.93
C PHE A 29 9.09 -2.33 9.45
N LYS A 30 10.00 -2.88 10.25
CA LYS A 30 9.99 -2.73 11.72
C LYS A 30 10.16 -1.28 12.18
N ASP A 31 10.78 -0.44 11.37
CA ASP A 31 11.00 0.98 11.70
C ASP A 31 9.71 1.81 11.60
N PHE A 32 8.64 1.25 11.03
CA PHE A 32 7.34 1.92 10.89
C PHE A 32 6.45 1.85 12.15
N LEU A 33 6.91 1.22 13.23
CA LEU A 33 6.18 1.11 14.51
C LEU A 33 4.75 0.54 14.33
N LEU A 34 4.62 -0.47 13.45
CA LEU A 34 3.37 -1.19 13.25
C LEU A 34 3.05 -2.05 14.48
N ARG A 35 1.79 -2.44 14.61
CA ARG A 35 1.33 -3.41 15.60
C ARG A 35 2.11 -4.73 15.50
N ASP A 36 2.30 -5.41 16.62
CA ASP A 36 3.09 -6.65 16.69
C ASP A 36 2.52 -7.74 15.78
N GLU A 37 1.19 -7.87 15.70
CA GLU A 37 0.55 -8.87 14.83
C GLU A 37 0.87 -8.62 13.35
N LEU A 38 0.92 -7.35 12.93
CA LEU A 38 1.31 -6.97 11.56
C LEU A 38 2.79 -7.20 11.30
N ASN A 39 3.66 -6.88 12.27
CA ASN A 39 5.10 -7.15 12.16
C ASN A 39 5.38 -8.65 12.01
N GLU A 40 4.66 -9.49 12.74
CA GLU A 40 4.75 -10.94 12.61
C GLU A 40 4.29 -11.44 11.24
N VAL A 41 3.17 -10.91 10.72
CA VAL A 41 2.70 -11.27 9.37
C VAL A 41 3.70 -10.82 8.30
N LEU A 42 4.27 -9.62 8.42
CA LEU A 42 5.31 -9.13 7.52
C LEU A 42 6.54 -10.04 7.52
N LYS A 43 6.93 -10.55 8.70
CA LYS A 43 8.01 -11.54 8.83
C LYS A 43 7.66 -12.86 8.14
N ASP A 44 6.45 -13.39 8.36
CA ASP A 44 5.98 -14.64 7.74
C ASP A 44 5.90 -14.53 6.21
N LEU A 45 5.59 -13.34 5.70
CA LEU A 45 5.55 -13.04 4.26
C LEU A 45 6.93 -12.68 3.68
N ALA A 46 7.99 -12.69 4.48
CA ALA A 46 9.35 -12.28 4.10
C ALA A 46 9.46 -10.84 3.55
N PHE A 47 8.64 -9.92 4.09
CA PHE A 47 8.73 -8.48 3.81
C PHE A 47 9.76 -7.83 4.72
N GLU A 48 11.02 -7.77 4.27
CA GLU A 48 12.11 -7.17 5.07
C GLU A 48 12.35 -5.71 4.70
N HIS A 49 12.46 -5.44 3.39
CA HIS A 49 12.84 -4.13 2.87
C HIS A 49 11.68 -3.47 2.11
N PRO A 50 11.10 -2.37 2.63
CA PRO A 50 10.08 -1.61 1.93
C PRO A 50 10.65 -0.97 0.66
N SER A 51 9.81 -0.86 -0.36
CA SER A 51 10.11 -0.09 -1.57
C SER A 51 10.15 1.41 -1.27
N GLU A 52 10.70 2.21 -2.19
CA GLU A 52 10.78 3.67 -2.03
C GLU A 52 9.40 4.31 -1.78
N VAL A 53 8.38 3.87 -2.52
CA VAL A 53 7.01 4.38 -2.32
C VAL A 53 6.45 3.99 -0.96
N GLN A 54 6.78 2.80 -0.45
CA GLN A 54 6.34 2.35 0.87
C GLN A 54 7.04 3.12 1.99
N GLN A 55 8.36 3.33 1.88
CA GLN A 55 9.14 4.13 2.84
C GLN A 55 8.60 5.55 2.97
N MET A 56 8.19 6.17 1.87
CA MET A 56 7.67 7.54 1.88
C MET A 56 6.21 7.62 2.34
N ALA A 57 5.38 6.65 1.96
CA ALA A 57 3.94 6.73 2.16
C ALA A 57 3.44 6.12 3.48
N ILE A 58 3.97 4.95 3.90
CA ILE A 58 3.48 4.23 5.09
C ILE A 58 3.53 5.10 6.35
N PRO A 59 4.66 5.77 6.70
CA PRO A 59 4.72 6.56 7.93
C PRO A 59 3.69 7.68 8.00
N LYS A 60 3.31 8.25 6.86
CA LYS A 60 2.29 9.31 6.78
C LYS A 60 0.88 8.71 6.81
N ALA A 61 0.67 7.62 6.06
CA ALA A 61 -0.60 6.96 5.93
C ALA A 61 -1.08 6.34 7.26
N ILE A 62 -0.19 5.76 8.07
CA ILE A 62 -0.55 5.20 9.39
C ILE A 62 -1.00 6.28 10.40
N LEU A 63 -0.65 7.54 10.17
CA LEU A 63 -1.09 8.69 10.97
C LEU A 63 -2.45 9.24 10.52
N GLY A 64 -3.12 8.59 9.56
CA GLY A 64 -4.41 9.02 9.04
C GLY A 64 -4.34 10.23 8.11
N GLN A 65 -3.17 10.53 7.54
CA GLN A 65 -3.04 11.60 6.55
C GLN A 65 -3.57 11.16 5.19
N ASP A 66 -4.19 12.09 4.47
CA ASP A 66 -4.57 11.89 3.07
C ASP A 66 -3.33 11.80 2.19
N ILE A 67 -3.25 10.76 1.36
CA ILE A 67 -2.11 10.48 0.50
C ILE A 67 -2.53 10.43 -0.96
N LEU A 68 -1.94 11.33 -1.77
CA LEU A 68 -1.87 11.16 -3.21
C LEU A 68 -0.53 10.51 -3.58
N CYS A 69 -0.59 9.32 -4.16
CA CYS A 69 0.60 8.52 -4.47
C CYS A 69 0.65 8.15 -5.96
N GLN A 70 1.72 8.56 -6.64
CA GLN A 70 2.04 8.13 -8.00
C GLN A 70 3.34 7.33 -7.99
N ALA A 71 3.29 6.08 -8.44
CA ALA A 71 4.46 5.23 -8.60
C ALA A 71 4.25 4.21 -9.72
N LYS A 72 5.33 3.62 -10.23
CA LYS A 72 5.28 2.58 -11.27
C LYS A 72 4.48 1.35 -10.80
N SER A 73 3.90 0.60 -11.73
CA SER A 73 3.27 -0.69 -11.39
C SER A 73 4.28 -1.65 -10.78
N GLY A 74 3.82 -2.52 -9.87
CA GLY A 74 4.69 -3.49 -9.19
C GLY A 74 5.55 -2.94 -8.05
N THR A 75 5.50 -1.63 -7.73
CA THR A 75 6.29 -1.04 -6.63
C THR A 75 5.66 -1.24 -5.23
N GLY A 76 4.61 -2.05 -5.11
CA GLY A 76 3.99 -2.35 -3.82
C GLY A 76 3.06 -1.27 -3.25
N LYS A 77 2.44 -0.44 -4.12
CA LYS A 77 1.43 0.56 -3.70
C LYS A 77 0.24 -0.06 -2.95
N THR A 78 -0.17 -1.28 -3.32
CA THR A 78 -1.26 -1.99 -2.66
C THR A 78 -0.96 -2.22 -1.18
N ALA A 79 0.25 -2.71 -0.88
CA ALA A 79 0.67 -2.93 0.50
C ALA A 79 0.70 -1.64 1.32
N VAL A 80 0.91 -0.46 0.71
CA VAL A 80 0.84 0.83 1.43
C VAL A 80 -0.52 1.01 2.07
N PHE A 81 -1.60 1.00 1.28
CA PHE A 81 -2.92 1.25 1.85
C PHE A 81 -3.41 0.06 2.67
N VAL A 82 -3.11 -1.18 2.29
CA VAL A 82 -3.52 -2.38 3.06
C VAL A 82 -2.89 -2.37 4.46
N LEU A 83 -1.59 -2.15 4.57
CA LEU A 83 -0.93 -2.08 5.88
C LEU A 83 -1.42 -0.88 6.68
N SER A 84 -1.57 0.27 6.03
CA SER A 84 -1.94 1.51 6.73
C SER A 84 -3.37 1.45 7.27
N THR A 85 -4.32 0.90 6.51
CA THR A 85 -5.70 0.75 6.98
C THR A 85 -5.79 -0.31 8.08
N LEU A 86 -5.11 -1.46 7.94
CA LEU A 86 -5.08 -2.49 8.99
C LEU A 86 -4.42 -2.00 10.28
N GLN A 87 -3.39 -1.17 10.19
CA GLN A 87 -2.73 -0.57 11.36
C GLN A 87 -3.68 0.36 12.13
N GLN A 88 -4.51 1.12 11.42
CA GLN A 88 -5.47 2.07 12.01
C GLN A 88 -6.79 1.40 12.42
N LEU A 89 -7.06 0.21 11.90
CA LEU A 89 -8.33 -0.46 12.04
C LEU A 89 -8.61 -0.84 13.50
N ARG A 90 -9.78 -0.42 13.97
CA ARG A 90 -10.42 -0.91 15.19
C ARG A 90 -11.64 -1.70 14.78
N VAL A 91 -11.66 -2.99 15.08
CA VAL A 91 -12.77 -3.88 14.73
C VAL A 91 -13.97 -3.50 15.59
N VAL A 92 -15.07 -3.15 14.93
CA VAL A 92 -16.39 -2.96 15.54
C VAL A 92 -17.30 -4.04 14.97
N GLU A 93 -18.04 -4.73 15.84
CA GLU A 93 -18.93 -5.80 15.41
C GLU A 93 -19.96 -5.29 14.41
N LYS A 94 -20.12 -6.03 13.30
CA LYS A 94 -21.11 -5.78 12.24
C LYS A 94 -20.95 -4.43 11.52
N GLU A 95 -19.78 -3.80 11.56
CA GLU A 95 -19.52 -2.55 10.84
C GLU A 95 -18.44 -2.71 9.76
N THR A 96 -18.66 -2.04 8.62
CA THR A 96 -17.63 -1.87 7.59
C THR A 96 -16.85 -0.60 7.86
N CYS A 97 -15.59 -0.73 8.25
CA CYS A 97 -14.72 0.40 8.61
C CYS A 97 -13.85 0.87 7.44
N VAL A 98 -13.58 0.00 6.47
CA VAL A 98 -12.69 0.29 5.34
C VAL A 98 -13.39 -0.04 4.04
N ILE A 99 -13.41 0.91 3.11
CA ILE A 99 -13.91 0.72 1.75
C ILE A 99 -12.78 0.98 0.76
N VAL A 100 -12.49 0.02 -0.10
CA VAL A 100 -11.50 0.16 -1.18
C VAL A 100 -12.20 0.12 -2.52
N LEU A 101 -11.99 1.15 -3.32
CA LEU A 101 -12.55 1.27 -4.67
C LEU A 101 -11.50 0.91 -5.71
N VAL A 102 -11.85 0.01 -6.62
CA VAL A 102 -10.97 -0.46 -7.70
C VAL A 102 -11.69 -0.48 -9.04
N HIS A 103 -10.95 -0.52 -10.15
CA HIS A 103 -11.53 -0.37 -11.48
C HIS A 103 -12.09 -1.67 -12.07
N THR A 104 -11.54 -2.83 -11.69
CA THR A 104 -11.94 -4.12 -12.28
C THR A 104 -12.17 -5.18 -11.20
N LYS A 105 -12.87 -6.26 -11.60
CA LYS A 105 -13.12 -7.42 -10.74
C LYS A 105 -11.81 -8.08 -10.30
N GLU A 106 -10.88 -8.26 -11.24
CA GLU A 106 -9.60 -8.92 -11.01
C GLU A 106 -8.76 -8.14 -9.99
N MET A 107 -8.82 -6.80 -10.04
CA MET A 107 -8.18 -5.95 -9.03
C MET A 107 -8.85 -6.10 -7.66
N ALA A 108 -10.17 -6.24 -7.61
CA ALA A 108 -10.89 -6.43 -6.35
C ALA A 108 -10.49 -7.75 -5.68
N ASP A 109 -10.42 -8.83 -6.47
CA ASP A 109 -9.97 -10.14 -5.99
C ASP A 109 -8.51 -10.09 -5.52
N GLN A 110 -7.62 -9.45 -6.29
CA GLN A 110 -6.22 -9.28 -5.90
C GLN A 110 -6.09 -8.50 -4.58
N VAL A 111 -6.82 -7.40 -4.42
CA VAL A 111 -6.77 -6.58 -3.20
C VAL A 111 -7.40 -7.32 -2.02
N LYS A 112 -8.49 -8.07 -2.22
CA LYS A 112 -9.08 -8.93 -1.18
C LYS A 112 -8.09 -9.96 -0.68
N GLU A 113 -7.39 -10.63 -1.59
CA GLU A 113 -6.34 -11.60 -1.20
C GLU A 113 -5.16 -10.90 -0.51
N GLU A 114 -4.79 -9.69 -0.91
CA GLU A 114 -3.78 -8.90 -0.21
C GLU A 114 -4.17 -8.67 1.26
N TYR A 115 -5.39 -8.19 1.50
CA TYR A 115 -5.90 -8.00 2.85
C TYR A 115 -5.89 -9.30 3.65
N LYS A 116 -6.36 -10.41 3.08
CA LYS A 116 -6.34 -11.73 3.75
C LYS A 116 -4.93 -12.16 4.15
N ARG A 117 -3.94 -11.90 3.30
CA ARG A 117 -2.53 -12.20 3.62
C ARG A 117 -2.05 -11.37 4.81
N PHE A 118 -2.33 -10.07 4.81
CA PHE A 118 -1.86 -9.15 5.86
C PHE A 118 -2.66 -9.24 7.17
N CYS A 119 -3.94 -9.65 7.13
CA CYS A 119 -4.80 -9.74 8.31
C CYS A 119 -4.82 -11.13 8.95
N LYS A 120 -3.97 -12.07 8.51
CA LYS A 120 -3.97 -13.47 8.96
C LYS A 120 -3.87 -13.64 10.49
N LYS A 121 -3.17 -12.73 11.17
CA LYS A 121 -3.00 -12.72 12.63
C LYS A 121 -3.87 -11.67 13.35
N LEU A 122 -4.73 -10.97 12.62
CA LEU A 122 -5.63 -9.95 13.18
C LEU A 122 -6.99 -10.59 13.42
N GLU A 123 -7.33 -10.79 14.68
CA GLU A 123 -8.62 -11.36 15.07
C GLU A 123 -9.79 -10.43 14.72
N GLY A 124 -10.91 -11.01 14.28
CA GLY A 124 -12.14 -10.29 13.96
C GLY A 124 -12.14 -9.52 12.63
N VAL A 125 -11.00 -9.40 11.94
CA VAL A 125 -10.94 -8.71 10.64
C VAL A 125 -11.51 -9.61 9.54
N THR A 126 -12.60 -9.16 8.92
CA THR A 126 -13.23 -9.84 7.79
C THR A 126 -13.16 -8.99 6.53
N VAL A 127 -12.96 -9.65 5.38
CA VAL A 127 -12.71 -8.97 4.10
C VAL A 127 -13.59 -9.57 3.02
N GLU A 128 -14.39 -8.73 2.35
CA GLU A 128 -15.22 -9.15 1.23
C GLU A 128 -15.02 -8.27 -0.01
N ALA A 129 -15.34 -8.86 -1.16
CA ALA A 129 -15.29 -8.17 -2.45
C ALA A 129 -16.67 -8.16 -3.13
N VAL A 130 -17.01 -7.05 -3.77
CA VAL A 130 -18.23 -6.89 -4.57
C VAL A 130 -17.94 -6.18 -5.89
N TYR A 131 -18.49 -6.70 -6.98
CA TYR A 131 -18.32 -6.17 -8.33
C TYR A 131 -19.48 -6.63 -9.25
N GLY A 132 -19.49 -6.15 -10.49
CA GLY A 132 -20.49 -6.53 -11.48
C GLY A 132 -20.42 -8.01 -11.89
N GLY A 133 -21.53 -8.57 -12.36
CA GLY A 133 -21.64 -9.97 -12.78
C GLY A 133 -22.21 -10.93 -11.73
N VAL A 134 -22.38 -10.47 -10.49
CA VAL A 134 -23.14 -11.16 -9.44
C VAL A 134 -24.44 -10.39 -9.17
N PRO A 135 -25.60 -11.07 -9.08
CA PRO A 135 -26.86 -10.42 -8.70
C PRO A 135 -26.72 -9.63 -7.40
N PHE A 136 -27.33 -8.46 -7.36
CA PHE A 136 -27.16 -7.55 -6.23
C PHE A 136 -27.78 -8.10 -4.94
N GLU A 137 -28.88 -8.82 -5.05
CA GLU A 137 -29.59 -9.46 -3.96
C GLU A 137 -28.74 -10.55 -3.28
N GLU A 138 -27.90 -11.25 -4.05
CA GLU A 138 -26.97 -12.23 -3.51
C GLU A 138 -25.85 -11.56 -2.72
N ASP A 139 -25.36 -10.41 -3.19
CA ASP A 139 -24.38 -9.61 -2.47
C ASP A 139 -24.97 -9.02 -1.19
N LEU A 140 -26.19 -8.49 -1.23
CA LEU A 140 -26.88 -7.99 -0.03
C LEU A 140 -27.09 -9.09 1.02
N LYS A 141 -27.55 -10.27 0.61
CA LYS A 141 -27.70 -11.42 1.51
C LYS A 141 -26.36 -11.82 2.13
N ARG A 142 -25.30 -11.91 1.33
CA ARG A 142 -23.97 -12.24 1.83
C ARG A 142 -23.45 -11.17 2.79
N LEU A 143 -23.55 -9.90 2.42
CA LEU A 143 -23.04 -8.77 3.19
C LEU A 143 -23.86 -8.48 4.46
N SER A 144 -25.15 -8.83 4.51
CA SER A 144 -25.96 -8.71 5.73
C SER A 144 -25.61 -9.78 6.75
N VAL A 145 -25.26 -10.99 6.30
CA VAL A 145 -24.77 -12.06 7.16
C VAL A 145 -23.33 -11.81 7.61
N SER A 146 -22.42 -11.47 6.70
CA SER A 146 -20.99 -11.36 7.01
C SER A 146 -20.58 -10.03 7.63
N SER A 147 -21.27 -8.92 7.30
CA SER A 147 -20.96 -7.55 7.74
C SER A 147 -19.46 -7.27 7.82
N PRO A 148 -18.77 -7.27 6.66
CA PRO A 148 -17.31 -7.33 6.60
C PRO A 148 -16.67 -6.05 7.10
N THR A 149 -15.57 -6.17 7.83
CA THR A 149 -14.79 -5.03 8.31
C THR A 149 -14.17 -4.23 7.17
N VAL A 150 -13.73 -4.94 6.12
CA VAL A 150 -13.14 -4.38 4.90
C VAL A 150 -13.98 -4.78 3.70
N LEU A 151 -14.45 -3.81 2.93
CA LEU A 151 -15.18 -4.01 1.67
C LEU A 151 -14.37 -3.50 0.49
N VAL A 152 -14.06 -4.37 -0.46
CA VAL A 152 -13.36 -4.03 -1.70
C VAL A 152 -14.35 -4.10 -2.85
N GLY A 153 -14.35 -3.15 -3.78
CA GLY A 153 -15.25 -3.27 -4.92
C GLY A 153 -15.15 -2.19 -5.97
N THR A 154 -15.93 -2.34 -7.02
CA THR A 154 -16.01 -1.33 -8.07
C THR A 154 -16.94 -0.18 -7.66
N PRO A 155 -16.69 1.08 -8.10
CA PRO A 155 -17.44 2.25 -7.65
C PRO A 155 -18.96 2.11 -7.74
N TRP A 156 -19.47 1.62 -8.88
CA TRP A 156 -20.91 1.45 -9.08
C TRP A 156 -21.54 0.48 -8.07
N LYS A 157 -20.84 -0.61 -7.76
CA LYS A 157 -21.34 -1.67 -6.87
C LYS A 157 -21.23 -1.28 -5.39
N ASN A 158 -20.12 -0.65 -4.98
CA ASN A 158 -19.95 -0.14 -3.63
C ASN A 158 -20.97 0.98 -3.34
N ALA A 159 -21.16 1.91 -4.27
CA ALA A 159 -22.15 2.99 -4.12
C ALA A 159 -23.58 2.45 -3.93
N ARG A 160 -23.97 1.43 -4.69
CA ARG A 160 -25.30 0.80 -4.56
C ARG A 160 -25.45 0.02 -3.25
N SER A 161 -24.41 -0.71 -2.84
CA SER A 161 -24.42 -1.47 -1.57
C SER A 161 -24.50 -0.55 -0.35
N CYS A 162 -23.83 0.61 -0.40
CA CYS A 162 -23.89 1.60 0.69
C CYS A 162 -25.27 2.24 0.83
N LYS A 163 -25.95 2.55 -0.30
CA LYS A 163 -27.28 3.18 -0.28
C LYS A 163 -28.35 2.28 0.36
N GLU A 164 -28.29 0.97 0.12
CA GLU A 164 -29.31 0.02 0.58
C GLU A 164 -29.06 -0.47 2.01
N LYS A 165 -27.81 -0.39 2.50
CA LYS A 165 -27.47 -0.70 3.90
C LYS A 165 -27.63 0.49 4.85
N GLY A 166 -27.62 1.72 4.32
CA GLY A 166 -27.79 2.95 5.08
C GLY A 166 -29.24 3.45 5.16
N ALA A 167 -30.21 2.67 4.66
CA ALA A 167 -31.65 2.93 4.75
C ALA A 167 -32.29 2.01 5.80
#